data_AF-A0A7J0AMQ8-F1
#
_entry.id   AF-A0A7J0AMQ8-F1
#
_cell.length_a   1.000
_cell.length_b   1.000
_cell.length_c   1.000
_cell.angle_alpha   90.00
_cell.angle_beta   90.00
_cell.angle_gamma   90.00
#
_symmetry.space_group_name_H-M   'P 1'
#
loop_
_entity.id
_entity.type
_entity.pdbx_description
1 polymer ?
#
loop_
_entity_poly.entity_id
_entity_poly.type
_entity_poly.pdbx_seq_one_letter_code
_entity_poly.pdbx_strand_id
1 'polypeptide(L)'
;MATDTLGAGWSYKIPFQWGENDALYGLGCHMEDYMNLRNRHVYLVQHNLKAPVPMLVSTGGYGLMFDSGCGMQFDDSPHGASFLLEAANDVDYYVIYGPEMDDVISGYRHLTGRVQWMPKYLFGYIQSKERYKTQDELLSTARRLREEHIPTDVIVQDWRYWSEGWGAKSFDPKRYPSPDSMADELHSLGMKLMVSIWPNITSCPEATDMTQRGFMLGQGVYNAYDSAAADAYWEYADKGLFKYGVDAWWCDCSEPVDSDWDSGDGYGYENGEYSTYTLSWDDSGSRLTIDSRKGSYAGMPAERVFKVSLSGGKTKTVRYKGKKITVKL
;
A
#
# COMPACT_ATOMS: atom_id res chain seq x y z
N MET A 1 10.57 -5.54 18.85
CA MET A 1 10.80 -4.66 17.69
C MET A 1 10.51 -3.26 18.18
N ALA A 2 11.49 -2.35 18.11
CA ALA A 2 11.22 -0.95 18.35
C ALA A 2 10.41 -0.44 17.16
N THR A 3 9.27 0.18 17.42
CA THR A 3 8.44 0.82 16.41
C THR A 3 9.23 2.01 15.84
N ASP A 4 9.64 1.93 14.57
CA ASP A 4 10.05 3.11 13.79
C ASP A 4 8.80 3.92 13.44
N THR A 5 8.12 4.45 14.45
CA THR A 5 7.03 5.41 14.25
C THR A 5 7.22 6.58 15.20
N LEU A 6 7.42 7.75 14.58
CA LEU A 6 7.47 9.11 15.15
C LEU A 6 8.73 9.43 15.98
N GLY A 7 9.72 10.03 15.31
CA GLY A 7 10.97 10.53 15.90
C GLY A 7 11.77 11.38 14.92
N ALA A 8 13.00 11.76 15.30
CA ALA A 8 13.96 12.35 14.36
C ALA A 8 14.75 11.22 13.67
N GLY A 9 14.93 11.32 12.37
CA GLY A 9 15.77 10.41 11.58
C GLY A 9 16.59 11.19 10.56
N TRP A 10 17.48 10.48 9.87
CA TRP A 10 18.32 11.03 8.81
C TRP A 10 18.04 10.34 7.48
N SER A 11 18.30 11.07 6.41
CA SER A 11 18.35 10.47 5.07
C SER A 11 19.76 9.96 4.81
N TYR A 12 19.85 8.72 4.33
CA TYR A 12 21.12 8.07 4.00
C TYR A 12 21.15 7.69 2.53
N LYS A 13 22.19 8.14 1.81
CA LYS A 13 22.47 7.70 0.44
C LYS A 13 23.71 6.81 0.43
N ILE A 14 23.53 5.54 0.11
CA ILE A 14 24.56 4.51 0.19
C ILE A 14 24.97 4.17 -1.24
N PRO A 15 26.18 4.54 -1.69
CA PRO A 15 26.63 4.21 -3.04
C PRO A 15 27.02 2.74 -3.15
N PHE A 16 26.76 2.13 -4.31
CA PHE A 16 27.15 0.76 -4.64
C PHE A 16 27.89 0.69 -5.97
N GLN A 17 28.73 -0.33 -6.09
CA GLN A 17 29.35 -0.74 -7.36
C GLN A 17 29.03 -2.20 -7.59
N TRP A 18 28.44 -2.48 -8.75
CA TRP A 18 28.00 -3.82 -9.12
C TRP A 18 29.03 -4.49 -10.04
N GLY A 19 29.02 -5.81 -10.12
CA GLY A 19 29.79 -6.52 -11.13
C GLY A 19 29.40 -6.05 -12.54
N GLU A 20 30.37 -5.95 -13.44
CA GLU A 20 30.16 -5.43 -14.80
C GLU A 20 29.06 -6.19 -15.55
N ASN A 21 28.97 -7.51 -15.31
CA ASN A 21 28.02 -8.41 -15.93
C ASN A 21 26.85 -8.82 -15.00
N ASP A 22 26.73 -8.21 -13.83
CA ASP A 22 25.65 -8.51 -12.91
C ASP A 22 24.32 -7.99 -13.47
N ALA A 23 23.32 -8.87 -13.53
CA ALA A 23 21.92 -8.46 -13.61
C ALA A 23 21.33 -8.42 -12.19
N LEU A 24 20.51 -7.41 -11.93
CA LEU A 24 19.94 -7.14 -10.61
C LEU A 24 18.42 -7.34 -10.68
N TYR A 25 17.85 -8.01 -9.67
CA TYR A 25 16.44 -8.37 -9.59
C TYR A 25 15.90 -8.16 -8.17
N GLY A 26 14.60 -8.33 -7.97
CA GLY A 26 13.95 -8.25 -6.67
C GLY A 26 13.23 -6.92 -6.47
N LEU A 27 13.38 -6.32 -5.28
CA LEU A 27 12.73 -5.09 -4.82
C LEU A 27 11.20 -5.15 -4.65
N GLY A 28 10.58 -6.28 -4.98
CA GLY A 28 9.17 -6.57 -4.72
C GLY A 28 8.32 -6.65 -5.99
N CYS A 29 7.04 -6.31 -5.86
CA CYS A 29 6.11 -6.21 -6.98
C CYS A 29 6.05 -4.77 -7.49
N HIS A 30 6.26 -4.62 -8.80
CA HIS A 30 6.38 -3.35 -9.51
C HIS A 30 5.51 -3.38 -10.77
N MET A 31 5.17 -2.19 -11.29
CA MET A 31 4.31 -2.04 -12.48
C MET A 31 5.09 -1.84 -13.77
N GLU A 32 6.40 -1.68 -13.62
CA GLU A 32 7.31 -1.41 -14.70
C GLU A 32 7.57 -2.67 -15.56
N ASP A 33 7.85 -2.48 -16.84
CA ASP A 33 7.95 -3.54 -17.86
C ASP A 33 9.33 -4.20 -17.95
N TYR A 34 10.16 -4.03 -16.93
CA TYR A 34 11.53 -4.54 -16.88
C TYR A 34 11.73 -5.46 -15.66
N MET A 35 12.59 -6.47 -15.84
CA MET A 35 13.04 -7.32 -14.74
C MET A 35 14.44 -6.96 -14.23
N ASN A 36 15.35 -6.61 -15.16
CA ASN A 36 16.70 -6.22 -14.79
C ASN A 36 16.72 -4.76 -14.32
N LEU A 37 17.13 -4.56 -13.07
CA LEU A 37 17.22 -3.27 -12.41
C LEU A 37 18.46 -2.46 -12.83
N ARG A 38 19.34 -3.02 -13.68
CA ARG A 38 20.48 -2.25 -14.22
C ARG A 38 20.00 -1.04 -15.03
N ASN A 39 20.59 0.13 -14.78
CA ASN A 39 20.22 1.42 -15.36
C ASN A 39 18.76 1.85 -15.07
N ARG A 40 18.23 1.50 -13.90
CA ARG A 40 16.86 1.79 -13.47
C ARG A 40 16.83 2.62 -12.19
N HIS A 41 15.71 3.31 -12.03
CA HIS A 41 15.34 4.00 -10.80
C HIS A 41 14.03 3.41 -10.30
N VAL A 42 13.97 3.03 -9.02
CA VAL A 42 12.80 2.40 -8.40
C VAL A 42 12.52 3.05 -7.05
N TYR A 43 11.28 3.52 -6.88
CA TYR A 43 10.76 3.92 -5.58
C TYR A 43 10.20 2.70 -4.86
N LEU A 44 10.71 2.43 -3.66
CA LEU A 44 10.19 1.40 -2.76
C LEU A 44 9.27 2.09 -1.76
N VAL A 45 8.02 2.28 -2.19
CA VAL A 45 6.93 2.81 -1.39
C VAL A 45 5.71 1.93 -1.59
N GLN A 46 4.90 1.76 -0.54
CA GLN A 46 3.66 1.00 -0.63
C GLN A 46 2.64 1.81 -1.45
N HIS A 47 1.94 1.14 -2.35
CA HIS A 47 0.91 1.75 -3.19
C HIS A 47 -0.03 0.62 -3.66
N ASN A 48 -1.27 0.93 -4.03
CA ASN A 48 -2.26 -0.06 -4.49
C ASN A 48 -1.69 -1.05 -5.53
N LEU A 49 -0.88 -0.54 -6.46
CA LEU A 49 -0.26 -1.32 -7.53
C LEU A 49 1.18 -1.81 -7.25
N LYS A 50 1.74 -1.53 -6.06
CA LYS A 50 3.15 -1.82 -5.74
C LYS A 50 3.29 -2.39 -4.33
N ALA A 51 3.96 -3.53 -4.23
CA ALA A 51 4.29 -4.17 -2.95
C ALA A 51 5.82 -4.27 -2.83
N PRO A 52 6.50 -3.24 -2.31
CA PRO A 52 7.95 -3.24 -2.21
C PRO A 52 8.41 -4.28 -1.18
N VAL A 53 9.49 -4.97 -1.52
CA VAL A 53 10.23 -5.84 -0.60
C VAL A 53 11.69 -5.42 -0.73
N PRO A 54 12.34 -4.86 0.30
CA PRO A 54 13.67 -4.27 0.20
C PRO A 54 14.79 -5.34 0.12
N MET A 55 14.66 -6.28 -0.81
CA MET A 55 15.54 -7.39 -1.09
C MET A 55 15.97 -7.35 -2.56
N LEU A 56 17.24 -7.04 -2.80
CA LEU A 56 17.87 -7.12 -4.12
C LEU A 56 18.61 -8.44 -4.28
N VAL A 57 18.55 -9.04 -5.46
CA VAL A 57 19.29 -10.27 -5.82
C VAL A 57 20.12 -10.01 -7.08
N SER A 58 21.40 -10.36 -7.04
CA SER A 58 22.32 -10.26 -8.18
C SER A 58 22.61 -11.64 -8.77
N THR A 59 22.79 -11.71 -10.09
CA THR A 59 23.34 -12.91 -10.77
C THR A 59 24.79 -13.19 -10.39
N GLY A 60 25.47 -12.28 -9.68
CA GLY A 60 26.79 -12.50 -9.11
C GLY A 60 26.79 -13.41 -7.86
N GLY A 61 25.65 -13.97 -7.45
CA GLY A 61 25.56 -14.91 -6.33
C GLY A 61 25.47 -14.23 -4.95
N TYR A 62 24.88 -13.04 -4.89
CA TYR A 62 24.64 -12.34 -3.64
C TYR A 62 23.33 -11.54 -3.69
N GLY A 63 22.80 -11.23 -2.51
CA GLY A 63 21.68 -10.34 -2.33
C GLY A 63 21.91 -9.33 -1.21
N LEU A 64 21.12 -8.26 -1.22
CA LEU A 64 21.12 -7.20 -0.22
C LEU A 64 19.70 -7.05 0.32
N MET A 65 19.52 -7.25 1.63
CA MET A 65 18.26 -7.00 2.32
C MET A 65 18.42 -5.77 3.21
N PHE A 66 17.69 -4.68 2.94
CA PHE A 66 17.69 -3.51 3.81
C PHE A 66 16.67 -3.68 4.92
N ASP A 67 17.10 -3.50 6.17
CA ASP A 67 16.29 -3.65 7.37
C ASP A 67 15.90 -2.28 7.91
N SER A 68 14.97 -1.64 7.20
CA SER A 68 14.43 -0.34 7.60
C SER A 68 12.99 -0.22 7.11
N GLY A 69 12.12 0.32 7.96
CA GLY A 69 10.69 0.51 7.68
C GLY A 69 10.35 1.76 6.89
N CYS A 70 11.33 2.52 6.39
CA CYS A 70 11.10 3.77 5.69
C CYS A 70 10.91 3.59 4.17
N GLY A 71 10.41 4.65 3.51
CA GLY A 71 10.49 4.74 2.05
C GLY A 71 11.95 4.70 1.58
N MET A 72 12.19 4.02 0.45
CA MET A 72 13.52 3.93 -0.15
C MET A 72 13.50 4.22 -1.64
N GLN A 73 14.67 4.60 -2.18
CA GLN A 73 14.87 4.75 -3.62
C GLN A 73 16.11 3.99 -4.04
N PHE A 74 15.96 3.07 -4.98
CA PHE A 74 17.06 2.46 -5.70
C PHE A 74 17.34 3.28 -6.95
N ASP A 75 18.60 3.64 -7.17
CA ASP A 75 19.07 4.29 -8.39
C ASP A 75 20.28 3.54 -8.92
N ASP A 76 20.26 3.18 -10.19
CA ASP A 76 21.43 2.73 -10.93
C ASP A 76 21.45 3.45 -12.27
N SER A 77 22.54 4.16 -12.54
CA SER A 77 22.69 5.01 -13.72
C SER A 77 24.15 5.08 -14.15
N PRO A 78 24.46 5.69 -15.31
CA PRO A 78 25.84 5.96 -15.70
C PRO A 78 26.63 6.85 -14.71
N HIS A 79 25.94 7.51 -13.77
CA HIS A 79 26.56 8.34 -12.73
C HIS A 79 26.85 7.57 -11.43
N GLY A 80 26.54 6.27 -11.39
CA GLY A 80 26.72 5.40 -10.25
C GLY A 80 25.40 4.79 -9.78
N ALA A 81 25.50 3.90 -8.80
CA ALA A 81 24.35 3.28 -8.17
C ALA A 81 24.27 3.63 -6.68
N SER A 82 23.05 3.66 -6.14
CA SER A 82 22.82 3.90 -4.73
C SER A 82 21.46 3.41 -4.24
N PHE A 83 21.38 3.15 -2.94
CA PHE A 83 20.11 3.15 -2.20
C PHE A 83 20.00 4.43 -1.37
N LEU A 84 18.86 5.09 -1.45
CA LEU A 84 18.45 6.16 -0.57
C LEU A 84 17.46 5.61 0.45
N LEU A 85 17.73 5.80 1.74
CA LEU A 85 16.75 5.65 2.82
C LEU A 85 16.24 7.04 3.17
N GLU A 86 14.92 7.25 3.13
CA GLU A 86 14.34 8.58 3.31
C GLU A 86 14.41 9.08 4.75
N ALA A 87 14.18 8.19 5.72
CA ALA A 87 14.26 8.51 7.15
C ALA A 87 14.55 7.26 7.97
N ALA A 88 15.79 7.12 8.45
CA ALA A 88 16.22 6.04 9.33
C ALA A 88 17.06 6.58 10.49
N ASN A 89 17.21 5.78 11.55
CA ASN A 89 18.13 6.09 12.65
C ASN A 89 19.57 5.68 12.35
N ASP A 90 19.73 4.63 11.54
CA ASP A 90 21.02 4.11 11.08
C ASP A 90 20.84 3.41 9.71
N VAL A 91 21.95 3.08 9.07
CA VAL A 91 21.98 2.23 7.88
C VAL A 91 22.14 0.77 8.31
N ASP A 92 21.09 -0.03 8.13
CA ASP A 92 21.12 -1.47 8.41
C ASP A 92 20.73 -2.29 7.18
N TYR A 93 21.62 -3.20 6.77
CA TYR A 93 21.37 -4.12 5.67
C TYR A 93 22.24 -5.37 5.78
N TYR A 94 21.72 -6.47 5.24
CA TYR A 94 22.36 -7.78 5.25
C TYR A 94 22.89 -8.10 3.85
N VAL A 95 24.16 -8.50 3.77
CA VAL A 95 24.72 -9.13 2.56
C VAL A 95 24.53 -10.62 2.67
N ILE A 96 23.78 -11.19 1.74
CA ILE A 96 23.44 -12.62 1.71
C ILE A 96 24.19 -13.24 0.55
N TYR A 97 25.17 -14.10 0.84
CA TYR A 97 25.90 -14.84 -0.19
C TYR A 97 25.24 -16.20 -0.46
N GLY A 98 25.14 -16.56 -1.73
CA GLY A 98 24.67 -17.85 -2.21
C GLY A 98 25.10 -18.02 -3.66
N PRO A 99 25.93 -19.01 -4.02
CA PRO A 99 26.52 -19.09 -5.35
C PRO A 99 25.46 -19.14 -6.46
N GLU A 100 24.27 -19.68 -6.15
CA GLU A 100 23.07 -19.61 -6.98
C GLU A 100 22.01 -18.69 -6.37
N MET A 101 21.11 -18.14 -7.18
CA MET A 101 20.03 -17.27 -6.71
C MET A 101 19.12 -17.94 -5.67
N ASP A 102 18.87 -19.24 -5.80
CA ASP A 102 18.06 -19.99 -4.81
C ASP A 102 18.73 -20.05 -3.43
N ASP A 103 20.07 -20.07 -3.37
CA ASP A 103 20.81 -20.01 -2.11
C ASP A 103 20.69 -18.63 -1.46
N VAL A 104 20.71 -17.56 -2.27
CA VAL A 104 20.45 -16.19 -1.79
C VAL A 104 19.05 -16.08 -1.21
N ILE A 105 18.04 -16.63 -1.90
CA ILE A 105 16.66 -16.65 -1.39
C ILE A 105 16.57 -17.52 -0.13
N SER A 106 17.27 -18.65 -0.05
CA SER A 106 17.33 -19.47 1.17
C SER A 106 17.89 -18.68 2.36
N GLY A 107 18.95 -17.90 2.16
CA GLY A 107 19.49 -16.99 3.17
C GLY A 107 18.51 -15.90 3.59
N TYR A 108 17.80 -15.29 2.64
CA TYR A 108 16.72 -14.34 2.93
C TYR A 108 15.62 -14.97 3.80
N ARG A 109 15.21 -16.22 3.51
CA ARG A 109 14.20 -16.96 4.30
C ARG A 109 14.72 -17.42 5.66
N HIS A 110 16.02 -17.58 5.83
CA HIS A 110 16.62 -17.82 7.15
C HIS A 110 16.46 -16.59 8.05
N LEU A 111 16.64 -15.38 7.49
CA LEU A 111 16.50 -14.13 8.23
C LEU A 111 15.04 -13.74 8.49
N THR A 112 14.18 -13.85 7.47
CA THR A 112 12.81 -13.29 7.50
C THR A 112 11.72 -14.33 7.77
N GLY A 113 12.10 -15.60 7.85
CA GLY A 113 11.17 -16.70 8.12
C GLY A 113 10.84 -17.53 6.88
N ARG A 114 10.41 -18.77 7.14
CA ARG A 114 10.02 -19.71 6.09
C ARG A 114 8.62 -19.40 5.59
N VAL A 115 8.42 -19.58 4.28
CA VAL A 115 7.09 -19.60 3.68
C VAL A 115 6.28 -20.74 4.30
N GLN A 116 5.13 -20.40 4.85
CA GLN A 116 4.20 -21.40 5.41
C GLN A 116 3.48 -22.12 4.27
N TRP A 117 3.15 -23.40 4.48
CA TRP A 117 2.30 -24.11 3.54
C TRP A 117 0.91 -23.49 3.52
N MET A 118 0.47 -23.09 2.34
CA MET A 118 -0.89 -22.59 2.13
C MET A 118 -1.87 -23.76 2.11
N PRO A 119 -3.11 -23.58 2.61
CA PRO A 119 -4.18 -24.55 2.43
C PRO A 119 -4.36 -24.93 0.96
N LYS A 120 -4.56 -26.21 0.68
CA LYS A 120 -4.60 -26.74 -0.70
C LYS A 120 -5.62 -26.04 -1.59
N TYR A 121 -6.76 -25.62 -1.04
CA TYR A 121 -7.84 -24.95 -1.79
C TYR A 121 -7.42 -23.59 -2.38
N LEU A 122 -6.36 -22.94 -1.85
CA LEU A 122 -5.85 -21.67 -2.39
C LEU A 122 -5.09 -21.83 -3.72
N PHE A 123 -4.74 -23.06 -4.11
CA PHE A 123 -4.17 -23.36 -5.42
C PHE A 123 -5.23 -23.69 -6.48
N GLY A 124 -6.51 -23.74 -6.07
CA GLY A 124 -7.65 -23.94 -6.95
C GLY A 124 -8.13 -22.64 -7.61
N TYR A 125 -9.21 -22.73 -8.40
CA TYR A 125 -9.81 -21.53 -8.99
C TYR A 125 -10.58 -20.74 -7.93
N ILE A 126 -10.29 -19.43 -7.86
CA ILE A 126 -10.91 -18.48 -6.95
C ILE A 126 -11.85 -17.56 -7.75
N GLN A 127 -13.15 -17.70 -7.54
CA GLN A 127 -14.14 -16.80 -8.13
C GLN A 127 -14.36 -15.58 -7.23
N SER A 128 -14.12 -14.39 -7.78
CA SER A 128 -14.42 -13.11 -7.10
C SER A 128 -15.29 -12.22 -7.99
N LYS A 129 -15.87 -11.19 -7.38
CA LYS A 129 -16.61 -10.11 -8.03
C LYS A 129 -16.51 -8.89 -7.13
N GLU A 130 -16.31 -7.70 -7.70
CA GLU A 130 -16.62 -6.41 -7.07
C GLU A 130 -18.04 -6.01 -7.52
N ARG A 131 -19.08 -6.21 -6.74
CA ARG A 131 -19.19 -7.05 -5.53
C ARG A 131 -20.45 -7.88 -5.57
N TYR A 132 -20.49 -9.01 -4.86
CA TYR A 132 -21.77 -9.67 -4.53
C TYR A 132 -22.51 -8.81 -3.50
N LYS A 133 -23.80 -8.54 -3.75
CA LYS A 133 -24.61 -7.62 -2.94
C LYS A 133 -25.43 -8.31 -1.85
N THR A 134 -25.75 -9.58 -2.07
CA THR A 134 -26.58 -10.41 -1.18
C THR A 134 -26.07 -11.85 -1.12
N GLN A 135 -26.47 -12.56 -0.07
CA GLN A 135 -26.27 -14.01 0.10
C GLN A 135 -26.79 -14.79 -1.12
N ASP A 136 -27.97 -14.47 -1.62
CA ASP A 136 -28.56 -15.16 -2.78
C ASP A 136 -27.76 -14.96 -4.07
N GLU A 137 -27.20 -13.77 -4.30
CA GLU A 137 -26.38 -13.50 -5.48
C GLU A 137 -25.08 -14.31 -5.44
N LEU A 138 -24.47 -14.42 -4.26
CA LEU A 138 -23.26 -15.21 -4.05
C LEU A 138 -23.54 -16.71 -4.26
N LEU A 139 -24.58 -17.24 -3.61
CA LEU A 139 -24.97 -18.65 -3.70
C LEU A 139 -25.44 -19.04 -5.10
N SER A 140 -26.22 -18.19 -5.79
CA SER A 140 -26.64 -18.46 -7.17
C SER A 140 -25.45 -18.57 -8.12
N THR A 141 -24.38 -17.78 -7.93
CA THR A 141 -23.15 -17.90 -8.70
C THR A 141 -22.43 -19.22 -8.39
N ALA A 142 -22.32 -19.58 -7.11
CA ALA A 142 -21.71 -20.84 -6.69
C ALA A 142 -22.44 -22.07 -7.26
N ARG A 143 -23.78 -22.08 -7.19
CA ARG A 143 -24.63 -23.14 -7.78
C ARG A 143 -24.41 -23.24 -9.28
N ARG A 144 -24.42 -22.11 -10.00
CA ARG A 144 -24.21 -22.10 -11.44
C ARG A 144 -22.84 -22.67 -11.84
N LEU A 145 -21.76 -22.32 -11.12
CA LEU A 145 -20.44 -22.90 -11.37
C LEU A 145 -20.46 -24.44 -11.25
N ARG A 146 -21.24 -24.99 -10.32
CA ARG A 146 -21.41 -26.45 -10.18
C ARG A 146 -22.30 -27.06 -11.26
N GLU A 147 -23.41 -26.42 -11.59
CA GLU A 147 -24.29 -26.82 -12.69
C GLU A 147 -23.54 -26.90 -14.02
N GLU A 148 -22.67 -25.92 -14.29
CA GLU A 148 -21.85 -25.83 -15.50
C GLU A 148 -20.56 -26.68 -15.42
N HIS A 149 -20.37 -27.43 -14.34
CA HIS A 149 -19.21 -28.29 -14.10
C HIS A 149 -17.85 -27.55 -14.18
N ILE A 150 -17.82 -26.30 -13.72
CA ILE A 150 -16.59 -25.50 -13.62
C ILE A 150 -15.96 -25.75 -12.24
N PRO A 151 -14.74 -26.31 -12.17
CA PRO A 151 -14.02 -26.45 -10.91
C PRO A 151 -13.78 -25.08 -10.26
N THR A 152 -14.11 -24.96 -8.98
CA THR A 152 -13.92 -23.72 -8.21
C THR A 152 -13.79 -24.11 -6.75
N ASP A 153 -12.74 -23.65 -6.10
CA ASP A 153 -12.40 -24.03 -4.72
C ASP A 153 -12.73 -22.92 -3.73
N VAL A 154 -12.74 -21.65 -4.18
CA VAL A 154 -13.03 -20.49 -3.33
C VAL A 154 -13.99 -19.54 -4.04
N ILE A 155 -14.96 -19.02 -3.31
CA ILE A 155 -15.75 -17.86 -3.70
C ILE A 155 -15.49 -16.71 -2.73
N VAL A 156 -15.38 -15.49 -3.25
CA VAL A 156 -15.00 -14.31 -2.48
C VAL A 156 -16.19 -13.37 -2.33
N GLN A 157 -16.54 -13.05 -1.09
CA GLN A 157 -17.39 -11.92 -0.76
C GLN A 157 -16.53 -10.66 -0.59
N ASP A 158 -16.64 -9.75 -1.54
CA ASP A 158 -15.96 -8.45 -1.51
C ASP A 158 -16.64 -7.44 -0.54
N TRP A 159 -16.15 -6.20 -0.44
CA TRP A 159 -16.54 -5.14 0.49
C TRP A 159 -18.05 -4.82 0.57
N ARG A 160 -18.46 -3.97 1.53
CA ARG A 160 -19.86 -3.50 1.72
C ARG A 160 -20.87 -4.62 2.01
N TYR A 161 -20.50 -5.69 2.72
CA TYR A 161 -21.47 -6.66 3.26
C TYR A 161 -22.08 -6.23 4.60
N TRP A 162 -21.53 -5.21 5.27
CA TRP A 162 -22.01 -4.65 6.54
C TRP A 162 -23.15 -3.63 6.38
N SER A 163 -23.88 -3.34 7.47
CA SER A 163 -25.07 -2.48 7.48
C SER A 163 -24.76 -1.00 7.73
N GLU A 164 -23.79 -0.71 8.59
CA GLU A 164 -23.46 0.65 9.04
C GLU A 164 -21.96 0.91 8.95
N GLY A 165 -21.60 2.15 8.62
CA GLY A 165 -20.21 2.59 8.56
C GLY A 165 -19.38 1.93 7.45
N TRP A 166 -18.06 1.97 7.63
CA TRP A 166 -17.08 1.30 6.77
C TRP A 166 -16.34 0.23 7.56
N GLY A 167 -16.11 -0.93 6.93
CA GLY A 167 -15.25 -1.99 7.43
C GLY A 167 -15.71 -2.72 8.69
N ALA A 168 -16.95 -2.50 9.15
CA ALA A 168 -17.50 -3.24 10.28
C ALA A 168 -17.45 -4.76 10.01
N LYS A 169 -17.01 -5.54 10.99
CA LYS A 169 -16.81 -7.00 10.86
C LYS A 169 -18.10 -7.78 11.07
N SER A 170 -19.18 -7.36 10.40
CA SER A 170 -20.48 -8.01 10.54
C SER A 170 -21.25 -8.00 9.22
N PHE A 171 -22.09 -9.02 9.03
CA PHE A 171 -23.00 -9.10 7.89
C PHE A 171 -24.28 -8.30 8.13
N ASP A 172 -24.73 -7.54 7.13
CA ASP A 172 -26.04 -6.89 7.13
C ASP A 172 -27.15 -7.94 7.09
N PRO A 173 -27.97 -8.09 8.14
CA PRO A 173 -28.98 -9.14 8.23
C PRO A 173 -30.08 -9.02 7.17
N LYS A 174 -30.23 -7.86 6.52
CA LYS A 174 -31.18 -7.71 5.40
C LYS A 174 -30.69 -8.34 4.10
N ARG A 175 -29.38 -8.41 3.91
CA ARG A 175 -28.74 -8.89 2.67
C ARG A 175 -28.10 -10.26 2.82
N TYR A 176 -27.73 -10.59 4.05
CA TYR A 176 -27.12 -11.85 4.47
C TYR A 176 -27.88 -12.35 5.71
N PRO A 177 -29.14 -12.79 5.55
CA PRO A 177 -29.99 -13.14 6.67
C PRO A 177 -29.52 -14.38 7.43
N SER A 178 -28.69 -15.25 6.83
CA SER A 178 -28.19 -16.48 7.46
C SER A 178 -26.78 -16.79 6.96
N PRO A 179 -25.75 -16.07 7.44
CA PRO A 179 -24.36 -16.26 7.00
C PRO A 179 -23.79 -17.65 7.29
N ASP A 180 -24.24 -18.28 8.37
CA ASP A 180 -23.97 -19.68 8.71
C ASP A 180 -24.47 -20.64 7.63
N SER A 181 -25.75 -20.52 7.27
CA SER A 181 -26.35 -21.34 6.21
C SER A 181 -25.73 -21.06 4.84
N MET A 182 -25.28 -19.83 4.59
CA MET A 182 -24.53 -19.47 3.39
C MET A 182 -23.20 -20.24 3.31
N ALA A 183 -22.41 -20.24 4.39
CA ALA A 183 -21.15 -20.97 4.44
C ALA A 183 -21.37 -22.49 4.34
N ASP A 184 -22.36 -23.03 5.05
CA ASP A 184 -22.71 -24.46 5.02
C ASP A 184 -23.08 -24.90 3.59
N GLU A 185 -23.86 -24.09 2.87
CA GLU A 185 -24.21 -24.41 1.49
C GLU A 185 -22.98 -24.38 0.58
N LEU A 186 -22.13 -23.35 0.68
CA LEU A 186 -20.88 -23.29 -0.08
C LEU A 186 -19.98 -24.50 0.19
N HIS A 187 -19.86 -24.91 1.45
CA HIS A 187 -19.10 -26.09 1.85
C HIS A 187 -19.72 -27.38 1.30
N SER A 188 -21.06 -27.47 1.23
CA SER A 188 -21.76 -28.60 0.60
C SER A 188 -21.50 -28.69 -0.91
N LEU A 189 -21.26 -27.55 -1.55
CA LEU A 189 -20.81 -27.46 -2.94
C LEU A 189 -19.30 -27.72 -3.06
N GLY A 190 -18.57 -27.94 -1.98
CA GLY A 190 -17.11 -28.11 -1.98
C GLY A 190 -16.36 -26.82 -2.30
N MET A 191 -16.94 -25.66 -1.98
CA MET A 191 -16.28 -24.35 -2.06
C MET A 191 -15.94 -23.82 -0.68
N LYS A 192 -14.95 -22.94 -0.61
CA LYS A 192 -14.55 -22.19 0.59
C LYS A 192 -14.98 -20.73 0.45
N LEU A 193 -15.35 -20.11 1.56
CA LEU A 193 -15.76 -18.71 1.61
C LEU A 193 -14.59 -17.84 2.06
N MET A 194 -14.19 -16.91 1.21
CA MET A 194 -13.26 -15.83 1.57
C MET A 194 -14.03 -14.51 1.69
N VAL A 195 -13.73 -13.70 2.71
CA VAL A 195 -14.40 -12.40 2.92
C VAL A 195 -13.38 -11.26 2.97
N SER A 196 -13.67 -10.16 2.28
CA SER A 196 -12.89 -8.92 2.35
C SER A 196 -12.92 -8.33 3.77
N ILE A 197 -11.74 -8.03 4.32
CA ILE A 197 -11.58 -7.34 5.60
C ILE A 197 -10.63 -6.16 5.39
N TRP A 198 -11.03 -5.00 5.88
CA TRP A 198 -10.26 -3.77 5.75
C TRP A 198 -9.74 -3.33 7.13
N PRO A 199 -8.54 -2.75 7.21
CA PRO A 199 -8.06 -2.13 8.45
C PRO A 199 -8.82 -0.84 8.76
N ASN A 200 -9.47 -0.23 7.76
CA ASN A 200 -10.33 0.94 7.96
C ASN A 200 -11.64 0.54 8.64
N ILE A 201 -11.93 1.14 9.79
CA ILE A 201 -13.19 1.03 10.52
C ILE A 201 -13.71 2.43 10.85
N THR A 202 -14.86 2.80 10.30
CA THR A 202 -15.46 4.14 10.52
C THR A 202 -16.96 4.05 10.74
N SER A 203 -17.49 4.96 11.54
CA SER A 203 -18.94 5.15 11.72
C SER A 203 -19.70 3.86 12.10
N CYS A 204 -19.09 3.00 12.90
CA CYS A 204 -19.67 1.76 13.43
C CYS A 204 -19.28 1.58 14.92
N PRO A 205 -19.95 0.68 15.67
CA PRO A 205 -19.64 0.44 17.08
C PRO A 205 -18.18 0.04 17.34
N GLU A 206 -17.60 -0.79 16.46
CA GLU A 206 -16.19 -1.22 16.53
C GLU A 206 -15.23 -0.03 16.45
N ALA A 207 -15.48 0.90 15.53
CA ALA A 207 -14.68 2.13 15.43
C ALA A 207 -14.76 3.00 16.69
N THR A 208 -15.93 3.04 17.33
CA THR A 208 -16.12 3.79 18.58
C THR A 208 -15.34 3.16 19.74
N ASP A 209 -15.41 1.83 19.89
CA ASP A 209 -14.66 1.09 20.92
C ASP A 209 -13.14 1.25 20.72
N MET A 210 -12.65 0.99 19.50
CA MET A 210 -11.22 1.08 19.18
C MET A 210 -10.68 2.49 19.42
N THR A 211 -11.46 3.52 19.11
CA THR A 211 -11.11 4.92 19.42
C THR A 211 -11.02 5.17 20.92
N GLN A 212 -12.01 4.71 21.71
CA GLN A 212 -12.01 4.90 23.16
C GLN A 212 -10.84 4.20 23.86
N ARG A 213 -10.35 3.10 23.28
CA ARG A 213 -9.19 2.34 23.77
C ARG A 213 -7.85 2.89 23.28
N GLY A 214 -7.84 3.91 22.42
CA GLY A 214 -6.62 4.46 21.82
C GLY A 214 -5.98 3.55 20.77
N PHE A 215 -6.76 2.67 20.15
CA PHE A 215 -6.30 1.62 19.23
C PHE A 215 -6.34 2.04 17.75
N MET A 216 -6.37 3.34 17.47
CA MET A 216 -6.43 3.90 16.12
C MET A 216 -5.13 4.63 15.78
N LEU A 217 -4.61 4.47 14.56
CA LEU A 217 -3.45 5.23 14.04
C LEU A 217 -3.85 6.61 13.51
N GLY A 218 -5.11 6.78 13.10
CA GLY A 218 -5.63 7.97 12.42
C GLY A 218 -6.41 7.60 11.17
N GLN A 219 -7.14 8.55 10.56
CA GLN A 219 -7.84 8.38 9.27
C GLN A 219 -8.75 7.12 9.19
N GLY A 220 -9.28 6.67 10.33
CA GLY A 220 -10.12 5.48 10.42
C GLY A 220 -9.38 4.14 10.39
N VAL A 221 -8.04 4.11 10.45
CA VAL A 221 -7.22 2.89 10.45
C VAL A 221 -6.88 2.47 11.90
N TYR A 222 -7.03 1.19 12.22
CA TYR A 222 -6.60 0.66 13.53
C TYR A 222 -5.09 0.51 13.63
N ASN A 223 -4.55 0.55 14.84
CA ASN A 223 -3.12 0.41 15.09
C ASN A 223 -2.66 -1.04 15.06
N ALA A 224 -2.37 -1.58 13.89
CA ALA A 224 -1.84 -2.94 13.74
C ALA A 224 -0.46 -3.16 14.39
N TYR A 225 0.28 -2.09 14.73
CA TYR A 225 1.57 -2.17 15.42
C TYR A 225 1.42 -2.38 16.93
N ASP A 226 0.23 -2.13 17.49
CA ASP A 226 -0.11 -2.46 18.87
C ASP A 226 -0.79 -3.83 18.89
N SER A 227 -0.15 -4.81 19.55
CA SER A 227 -0.68 -6.18 19.63
C SER A 227 -2.06 -6.23 20.27
N ALA A 228 -2.36 -5.37 21.26
CA ALA A 228 -3.67 -5.36 21.91
C ALA A 228 -4.77 -4.82 20.97
N ALA A 229 -4.42 -3.89 20.08
CA ALA A 229 -5.31 -3.41 19.02
C ALA A 229 -5.53 -4.47 17.94
N ALA A 230 -4.47 -5.18 17.54
CA ALA A 230 -4.57 -6.31 16.61
C ALA A 230 -5.45 -7.44 17.16
N ASP A 231 -5.31 -7.80 18.44
CA ASP A 231 -6.14 -8.80 19.10
C ASP A 231 -7.62 -8.36 19.15
N ALA A 232 -7.88 -7.10 19.47
CA ALA A 232 -9.24 -6.56 19.48
C ALA A 232 -9.89 -6.60 18.08
N TYR A 233 -9.14 -6.23 17.03
CA TYR A 233 -9.59 -6.32 15.65
C TYR A 233 -9.93 -7.77 15.26
N TRP A 234 -9.07 -8.73 15.63
CA TRP A 234 -9.30 -10.14 15.40
C TRP A 234 -10.55 -10.65 16.12
N GLU A 235 -10.79 -10.24 17.36
CA GLU A 235 -12.01 -10.62 18.09
C GLU A 235 -13.29 -10.20 17.36
N TYR A 236 -13.32 -9.01 16.74
CA TYR A 236 -14.47 -8.58 15.94
C TYR A 236 -14.64 -9.43 14.68
N ALA A 237 -13.54 -9.68 13.96
CA ALA A 237 -13.56 -10.52 12.77
C ALA A 237 -14.01 -11.95 13.11
N ASP A 238 -13.52 -12.53 14.21
CA ASP A 238 -13.89 -13.87 14.66
C ASP A 238 -15.39 -13.95 15.03
N LYS A 239 -15.84 -13.06 15.92
CA LYS A 239 -17.23 -13.04 16.39
C LYS A 239 -18.24 -12.66 15.33
N GLY A 240 -17.84 -11.95 14.28
CA GLY A 240 -18.77 -11.41 13.30
C GLY A 240 -18.67 -12.03 11.91
N LEU A 241 -17.56 -12.70 11.59
CA LEU A 241 -17.32 -13.36 10.30
C LEU A 241 -16.95 -14.83 10.47
N PHE A 242 -15.83 -15.15 11.14
CA PHE A 242 -15.30 -16.52 11.16
C PHE A 242 -16.16 -17.51 11.93
N LYS A 243 -16.88 -17.07 12.97
CA LYS A 243 -17.84 -17.93 13.68
C LYS A 243 -18.95 -18.48 12.76
N TYR A 244 -19.18 -17.85 11.61
CA TYR A 244 -20.18 -18.27 10.63
C TYR A 244 -19.62 -19.18 9.53
N GLY A 245 -18.39 -19.69 9.67
CA GLY A 245 -17.81 -20.63 8.70
C GLY A 245 -17.07 -19.96 7.53
N VAL A 246 -16.70 -18.69 7.65
CA VAL A 246 -15.73 -18.06 6.73
C VAL A 246 -14.39 -18.78 6.86
N ASP A 247 -13.79 -19.18 5.73
CA ASP A 247 -12.58 -20.00 5.71
C ASP A 247 -11.29 -19.19 5.48
N ALA A 248 -11.41 -18.00 4.89
CA ALA A 248 -10.28 -17.15 4.56
C ALA A 248 -10.67 -15.67 4.57
N TRP A 249 -9.67 -14.80 4.65
CA TRP A 249 -9.88 -13.37 4.61
C TRP A 249 -9.02 -12.72 3.53
N TRP A 250 -9.59 -11.72 2.88
CA TRP A 250 -8.90 -10.85 1.93
C TRP A 250 -8.60 -9.53 2.64
N CYS A 251 -7.36 -9.35 3.08
CA CYS A 251 -6.87 -8.10 3.66
C CYS A 251 -6.73 -7.05 2.56
N ASP A 252 -7.74 -6.22 2.37
CA ASP A 252 -7.75 -5.18 1.35
C ASP A 252 -7.41 -3.82 1.97
N CYS A 253 -6.87 -2.90 1.15
CA CYS A 253 -6.39 -1.58 1.55
C CYS A 253 -5.48 -1.65 2.79
N SER A 254 -4.40 -2.44 2.72
CA SER A 254 -3.45 -2.66 3.82
C SER A 254 -2.21 -1.76 3.78
N GLU A 255 -2.13 -0.87 2.81
CA GLU A 255 -1.13 0.21 2.75
C GLU A 255 -1.27 1.35 3.80
N PRO A 256 -2.45 1.63 4.41
CA PRO A 256 -2.85 3.01 4.67
C PRO A 256 -2.13 3.62 5.87
N VAL A 257 -1.42 4.71 5.58
CA VAL A 257 -1.23 5.84 6.49
C VAL A 257 -1.44 7.18 5.77
N ASP A 258 -1.37 7.21 4.43
CA ASP A 258 -1.71 8.39 3.61
C ASP A 258 -2.26 7.95 2.24
N SER A 259 -3.32 8.58 1.76
CA SER A 259 -3.73 8.52 0.35
C SER A 259 -2.79 9.40 -0.48
N ASP A 260 -2.19 8.84 -1.53
CA ASP A 260 -1.29 9.58 -2.43
C ASP A 260 -2.04 10.49 -3.42
N TRP A 261 -3.38 10.48 -3.38
CA TRP A 261 -4.26 11.21 -4.29
C TRP A 261 -4.87 12.47 -3.69
N ASP A 262 -4.87 12.64 -2.35
CA ASP A 262 -5.52 13.77 -1.67
C ASP A 262 -4.94 14.05 -0.27
N SER A 263 -5.66 14.82 0.56
CA SER A 263 -5.26 15.20 1.91
C SER A 263 -5.49 14.11 2.97
N GLY A 264 -5.96 12.92 2.60
CA GLY A 264 -6.18 11.80 3.54
C GLY A 264 -7.32 11.99 4.53
N ASP A 265 -8.05 13.10 4.43
CA ASP A 265 -9.12 13.51 5.34
C ASP A 265 -10.51 13.58 4.67
N GLY A 266 -10.60 13.30 3.36
CA GLY A 266 -11.85 13.09 2.64
C GLY A 266 -11.85 13.53 1.16
N TYR A 267 -13.00 13.38 0.51
CA TYR A 267 -13.20 13.65 -0.92
C TYR A 267 -13.46 15.14 -1.24
N GLY A 268 -12.79 16.07 -0.56
CA GLY A 268 -12.96 17.52 -0.77
C GLY A 268 -12.67 17.93 -2.23
N TYR A 269 -11.71 17.26 -2.87
CA TYR A 269 -11.33 17.54 -4.25
C TYR A 269 -12.48 17.27 -5.25
N GLU A 270 -13.34 16.28 -4.99
CA GLU A 270 -14.52 16.01 -5.81
C GLU A 270 -15.55 17.14 -5.72
N ASN A 271 -15.53 17.87 -4.61
CA ASN A 271 -16.38 19.03 -4.35
C ASN A 271 -15.71 20.36 -4.72
N GLY A 272 -14.57 20.31 -5.43
CA GLY A 272 -13.88 21.50 -5.92
C GLY A 272 -12.84 22.10 -4.96
N GLU A 273 -12.45 21.38 -3.90
CA GLU A 273 -11.35 21.78 -3.03
C GLU A 273 -9.99 21.44 -3.66
N TYR A 274 -9.39 22.42 -4.34
CA TYR A 274 -8.08 22.25 -4.98
C TYR A 274 -7.32 23.58 -5.02
N SER A 275 -6.03 23.52 -5.35
CA SER A 275 -5.20 24.71 -5.56
C SER A 275 -4.16 24.41 -6.63
N THR A 276 -4.40 24.85 -7.86
CA THR A 276 -3.50 24.61 -8.99
C THR A 276 -2.99 25.92 -9.57
N TYR A 277 -1.78 25.91 -10.11
CA TYR A 277 -1.17 27.02 -10.84
C TYR A 277 -0.14 26.46 -11.81
N THR A 278 0.03 27.11 -12.96
CA THR A 278 0.99 26.70 -13.98
C THR A 278 2.30 27.46 -13.79
N LEU A 279 3.41 26.73 -13.86
CA LEU A 279 4.76 27.30 -13.98
C LEU A 279 5.19 27.24 -15.44
N SER A 280 5.64 28.36 -15.99
CA SER A 280 6.21 28.43 -17.34
C SER A 280 7.56 29.12 -17.31
N TRP A 281 8.51 28.57 -18.08
CA TRP A 281 9.87 29.08 -18.18
C TRP A 281 10.13 29.56 -19.61
N ASP A 282 10.73 30.74 -19.71
CA ASP A 282 11.25 31.31 -20.95
C ASP A 282 12.77 31.41 -20.84
N ASP A 283 13.46 30.51 -21.55
CA ASP A 283 14.93 30.45 -21.60
C ASP A 283 15.54 31.75 -22.15
N SER A 284 14.95 32.30 -23.21
CA SER A 284 15.48 33.47 -23.92
C SER A 284 15.48 34.72 -23.02
N GLY A 285 14.46 34.84 -22.17
CA GLY A 285 14.30 35.92 -21.20
C GLY A 285 14.87 35.64 -19.82
N SER A 286 15.24 34.38 -19.53
CA SER A 286 15.49 33.86 -18.18
C SER A 286 14.35 34.21 -17.21
N ARG A 287 13.11 33.92 -17.62
CA ARG A 287 11.89 34.31 -16.88
C ARG A 287 11.10 33.10 -16.44
N LEU A 288 10.80 33.06 -15.13
CA LEU A 288 9.79 32.16 -14.58
C LEU A 288 8.47 32.93 -14.44
N THR A 289 7.40 32.36 -14.98
CA THR A 289 6.03 32.84 -14.74
C THR A 289 5.27 31.82 -13.92
N ILE A 290 4.68 32.30 -12.82
CA ILE A 290 3.74 31.56 -11.98
C ILE A 290 2.36 32.15 -12.28
N ASP A 291 1.46 31.39 -12.90
CA ASP A 291 0.14 31.89 -13.27
C ASP A 291 -0.77 32.11 -12.05
N SER A 292 -1.93 32.75 -12.26
CA SER A 292 -2.94 32.92 -11.22
C SER A 292 -3.45 31.56 -10.74
N ARG A 293 -3.62 31.42 -9.43
CA ARG A 293 -4.13 30.21 -8.79
C ARG A 293 -5.56 29.95 -9.23
N LYS A 294 -5.89 28.68 -9.43
CA LYS A 294 -7.25 28.16 -9.59
C LYS A 294 -7.61 27.33 -8.36
N GLY A 295 -8.85 27.48 -7.89
CA GLY A 295 -9.36 26.78 -6.71
C GLY A 295 -8.97 27.40 -5.36
N SER A 296 -9.60 26.87 -4.32
CA SER A 296 -9.31 27.15 -2.90
C SER A 296 -9.76 25.97 -2.03
N TYR A 297 -9.18 25.84 -0.84
CA TYR A 297 -9.59 24.87 0.17
C TYR A 297 -9.45 25.50 1.57
N ALA A 298 -10.13 24.92 2.56
CA ALA A 298 -10.08 25.41 3.94
C ALA A 298 -8.65 25.31 4.51
N GLY A 299 -8.17 26.36 5.19
CA GLY A 299 -6.81 26.39 5.73
C GLY A 299 -5.70 26.63 4.70
N MET A 300 -6.03 26.89 3.42
CA MET A 300 -5.04 27.18 2.39
C MET A 300 -4.12 28.36 2.79
N PRO A 301 -2.79 28.21 2.71
CA PRO A 301 -1.86 29.30 2.97
C PRO A 301 -2.12 30.51 2.07
N ALA A 302 -2.18 31.71 2.67
CA ALA A 302 -2.37 32.95 1.93
C ALA A 302 -1.18 33.29 1.02
N GLU A 303 0.01 32.81 1.37
CA GLU A 303 1.26 33.01 0.64
C GLU A 303 2.03 31.69 0.51
N ARG A 304 2.58 31.42 -0.67
CA ARG A 304 3.57 30.36 -0.92
C ARG A 304 4.92 30.99 -1.27
N VAL A 305 6.01 30.38 -0.81
CA VAL A 305 7.37 30.85 -1.08
C VAL A 305 8.06 29.88 -2.03
N PHE A 306 8.41 30.35 -3.22
CA PHE A 306 9.19 29.59 -4.19
C PHE A 306 10.66 29.99 -4.08
N LYS A 307 11.55 29.03 -3.86
CA LYS A 307 13.00 29.22 -4.01
C LYS A 307 13.40 28.67 -5.37
N VAL A 308 13.84 29.54 -6.27
CA VAL A 308 14.17 29.18 -7.64
C VAL A 308 15.68 29.30 -7.83
N SER A 309 16.32 28.22 -8.29
CA SER A 309 17.76 28.14 -8.47
C SER A 309 18.11 27.77 -9.91
N LEU A 310 19.05 28.50 -10.50
CA LEU A 310 19.64 28.20 -11.82
C LEU A 310 20.96 27.45 -11.66
N SER A 311 21.36 26.67 -12.68
CA SER A 311 22.59 25.86 -12.70
C SER A 311 23.89 26.65 -12.47
N GLY A 312 23.88 27.99 -12.61
CA GLY A 312 25.00 28.88 -12.29
C GLY A 312 25.01 29.44 -10.85
N GLY A 313 24.22 28.88 -9.94
CA GLY A 313 24.17 29.28 -8.51
C GLY A 313 23.31 30.52 -8.20
N LYS A 314 22.74 31.18 -9.22
CA LYS A 314 21.77 32.26 -9.00
C LYS A 314 20.50 31.70 -8.38
N THR A 315 20.12 32.25 -7.23
CA THR A 315 18.90 31.88 -6.50
C THR A 315 18.01 33.10 -6.32
N LYS A 316 16.71 32.94 -6.49
CA LYS A 316 15.71 33.98 -6.21
C LYS A 316 14.55 33.43 -5.39
N THR A 317 14.13 34.19 -4.39
CA THR A 317 12.94 33.90 -3.59
C THR A 317 11.75 34.67 -4.15
N VAL A 318 10.66 33.97 -4.47
CA VAL A 318 9.41 34.54 -4.97
C VAL A 318 8.30 34.27 -3.97
N ARG A 319 7.70 35.34 -3.45
CA ARG A 319 6.51 35.27 -2.58
C ARG A 319 5.26 35.39 -3.45
N TYR A 320 4.45 34.34 -3.47
CA TYR A 320 3.30 34.19 -4.35
C TYR A 320 2.01 34.15 -3.55
N LYS A 321 1.06 35.05 -3.88
CA LYS A 321 -0.23 35.20 -3.20
C LYS A 321 -1.43 34.77 -4.05
N GLY A 322 -1.20 33.93 -5.07
CA GLY A 322 -2.26 33.44 -5.96
C GLY A 322 -2.53 34.29 -7.20
N LYS A 323 -1.84 35.43 -7.39
CA LYS A 323 -1.92 36.24 -8.62
C LYS A 323 -0.71 35.98 -9.50
N LYS A 324 -0.94 35.99 -10.83
CA LYS A 324 0.12 35.82 -11.82
C LYS A 324 1.31 36.74 -11.54
N ILE A 325 2.51 36.16 -11.51
CA ILE A 325 3.77 36.87 -11.35
C ILE A 325 4.81 36.33 -12.33
N THR A 326 5.53 37.22 -12.99
CA THR A 326 6.69 36.87 -13.81
C THR A 326 7.93 37.46 -13.17
N VAL A 327 8.92 36.61 -12.91
CA VAL A 327 10.21 37.01 -12.34
C VAL A 327 11.32 36.68 -13.32
N LYS A 328 12.21 37.65 -13.53
CA LYS A 328 13.49 37.41 -14.19
C LYS A 328 14.50 36.86 -13.16
N LEU A 329 15.26 35.84 -13.54
CA LEU A 329 16.29 35.20 -12.71
C LEU A 329 17.70 35.62 -13.11
#